data_AF-A0A383BCC6-F1
#
_entry.id   AF-A0A383BCC6-F1
#
_cell.length_a   1.000
_cell.length_b   1.000
_cell.length_c   1.000
_cell.angle_alpha   90.00
_cell.angle_beta   90.00
_cell.angle_gamma   90.00
#
_symmetry.space_group_name_H-M   'P 1'
#
loop_
_entity.id
_entity.type
_entity.pdbx_description
1 polymer ?
#
loop_
_entity_poly.entity_id
_entity_poly.type
_entity_poly.pdbx_seq_one_letter_code
_entity_poly.pdbx_strand_id
1 'polypeptide(L)'
;VAAVGSYADARTYNGQWHLRIDDIDETRTVPGAESAILQTLEVLGFEWAGLPTRQIHKQSRYLDIINTLLDQNYAFPCGCSRRDVQRHAQPQNTAMIYPGTCREGLPPGR
;
A
#
# COMPACT_ATOMS: atom_id res chain seq x y z
N VAL A 1 -10.00 16.92 -0.80
CA VAL A 1 -11.08 16.31 -1.62
C VAL A 1 -11.41 14.88 -1.18
N ALA A 2 -10.44 13.96 -1.05
CA ALA A 2 -10.72 12.56 -0.70
C ALA A 2 -11.49 12.36 0.63
N ALA A 3 -11.04 12.97 1.73
CA ALA A 3 -11.73 12.87 3.03
C ALA A 3 -13.16 13.42 2.97
N VAL A 4 -13.32 14.65 2.46
CA VAL A 4 -14.64 15.31 2.26
C VAL A 4 -15.58 14.43 1.43
N GLY A 5 -15.13 13.95 0.27
CA GLY A 5 -15.95 13.17 -0.65
C GLY A 5 -16.37 11.83 -0.06
N SER A 6 -15.42 11.07 0.49
CA SER A 6 -15.70 9.76 1.09
C SER A 6 -16.56 9.86 2.36
N TYR A 7 -16.40 10.92 3.16
CA TYR A 7 -17.26 11.16 4.31
C TYR A 7 -18.68 11.54 3.91
N ALA A 8 -18.82 12.48 2.96
CA ALA A 8 -20.12 12.89 2.47
C ALA A 8 -20.89 11.70 1.89
N ASP A 9 -20.24 10.86 1.09
CA ASP A 9 -20.81 9.62 0.55
C ASP A 9 -21.29 8.68 1.67
N ALA A 10 -20.44 8.39 2.65
CA ALA A 10 -20.81 7.55 3.79
C ALA A 10 -22.01 8.13 4.56
N ARG A 11 -22.06 9.45 4.78
CA ARG A 11 -23.19 10.10 5.47
C ARG A 11 -24.47 10.06 4.64
N THR A 12 -24.39 10.27 3.32
CA THR A 12 -25.54 10.24 2.42
C THR A 12 -26.20 8.86 2.38
N TYR A 13 -25.41 7.79 2.49
CA TYR A 13 -25.91 6.41 2.43
C TYR A 13 -25.99 5.72 3.80
N ASN A 14 -25.98 6.46 4.91
CA ASN A 14 -25.98 5.91 6.28
C ASN A 14 -24.90 4.83 6.51
N GLY A 15 -23.77 4.96 5.82
CA GLY A 15 -22.61 4.09 5.93
C GLY A 15 -21.68 4.46 7.09
N GLN A 16 -20.65 3.64 7.27
CA GLN A 16 -19.57 3.88 8.20
C GLN A 16 -18.36 4.42 7.46
N TRP A 17 -17.79 5.52 7.95
CA TRP A 17 -16.57 6.09 7.42
C TRP A 17 -15.39 5.66 8.31
N HIS A 18 -14.48 4.83 7.81
CA HIS A 18 -13.34 4.32 8.59
C HIS A 18 -12.04 5.02 8.22
N LEU A 19 -11.12 5.13 9.19
CA LEU A 19 -9.77 5.63 8.97
C LEU A 19 -8.72 4.52 9.01
N ARG A 20 -7.79 4.60 8.05
CA ARG A 20 -6.59 3.77 7.96
C ARG A 20 -5.39 4.67 7.74
N ILE A 21 -4.45 4.64 8.67
CA ILE A 21 -3.16 5.31 8.60
C ILE A 21 -2.21 4.40 7.83
N ASP A 22 -1.70 4.88 6.70
CA ASP A 22 -0.81 4.14 5.79
C ASP A 22 0.67 4.43 6.10
N ASP A 23 1.11 3.90 7.23
CA ASP A 23 2.44 4.10 7.85
C ASP A 23 3.40 2.94 7.58
N ILE A 24 3.14 2.12 6.56
CA ILE A 24 3.92 0.91 6.26
C ILE A 24 5.36 1.22 5.82
N ASP A 25 5.58 2.39 5.21
CA ASP A 25 6.91 2.84 4.82
C ASP A 25 7.49 3.78 5.87
N GLU A 26 8.07 3.19 6.90
CA GLU A 26 8.63 3.88 8.06
C GLU A 26 9.68 4.94 7.67
N THR A 27 10.39 4.75 6.55
CA THR A 27 11.40 5.72 6.08
C THR A 27 10.80 6.99 5.50
N ARG A 28 9.53 6.93 5.06
CA ARG A 28 8.77 8.07 4.54
C ARG A 28 7.75 8.63 5.53
N THR A 29 7.48 7.92 6.62
CA THR A 29 6.58 8.37 7.67
C THR A 29 7.20 9.54 8.44
N VAL A 30 6.50 10.67 8.48
CA VAL A 30 6.94 11.88 9.19
C VAL A 30 6.39 11.87 10.62
N PRO A 31 7.24 12.04 11.66
CA PRO A 31 6.78 12.14 13.04
C PRO A 31 5.70 13.21 13.23
N GLY A 32 4.62 12.86 13.92
CA GLY A 32 3.49 13.76 14.19
C GLY A 32 2.49 13.93 13.04
N ALA A 33 2.74 13.37 11.85
CA ALA A 33 1.81 13.46 10.72
C ALA A 33 0.45 12.82 11.04
N GLU A 34 0.44 11.66 11.69
CA GLU A 34 -0.80 10.99 12.10
C GLU A 34 -1.65 11.90 13.02
N SER A 35 -1.04 12.42 14.09
CA SER A 35 -1.74 13.30 15.04
C SER A 35 -2.30 14.55 14.36
N ALA A 36 -1.53 15.17 13.45
CA ALA A 36 -1.97 16.34 12.70
C ALA A 36 -3.17 16.02 11.77
N ILE A 37 -3.16 14.84 11.13
CA ILE A 37 -4.28 14.37 10.30
C ILE A 37 -5.52 14.19 11.17
N LEU A 38 -5.43 13.45 12.27
CA LEU A 38 -6.57 13.16 13.15
C LEU A 38 -7.16 14.45 13.74
N GLN A 39 -6.31 15.35 14.23
CA GLN A 39 -6.75 16.64 14.76
C GLN A 39 -7.45 17.49 13.70
N THR A 40 -6.94 17.51 12.47
CA THR A 40 -7.58 18.26 11.37
C THR A 40 -8.97 17.70 11.08
N LEU A 41 -9.13 16.38 11.08
CA LEU A 41 -10.42 15.74 10.86
C LEU A 41 -11.42 16.05 11.99
N GLU A 42 -10.97 16.00 13.25
CA GLU A 42 -11.79 16.35 14.41
C GLU A 42 -12.26 17.80 14.37
N VAL A 43 -11.35 18.75 14.11
CA VAL A 43 -11.66 20.19 14.02
C VAL A 43 -12.69 20.48 12.94
N LEU A 44 -12.67 19.73 11.84
CA LEU A 44 -13.60 19.87 10.73
C LEU A 44 -14.91 19.08 10.92
N GLY A 45 -15.08 18.36 12.04
CA GLY A 45 -16.30 17.61 12.34
C GLY A 45 -16.46 16.30 11.56
N PHE A 46 -15.35 15.70 11.10
CA PHE A 46 -15.38 14.40 10.44
C PHE A 46 -15.40 13.27 11.46
N GLU A 47 -16.55 12.63 11.63
CA GLU A 47 -16.72 11.49 12.54
C GLU A 47 -16.39 10.17 11.83
N TRP A 48 -15.35 9.46 12.29
CA TRP A 48 -15.04 8.12 11.79
C TRP A 48 -15.49 7.02 12.74
N ALA A 49 -15.74 5.84 12.18
CA ALA A 49 -16.22 4.68 12.90
C ALA A 49 -15.06 3.87 13.51
N GLY A 50 -15.11 3.71 14.84
CA GLY A 50 -14.15 2.93 15.60
C GLY A 50 -12.78 3.59 15.71
N LEU A 51 -11.77 2.79 16.08
CA LEU A 51 -10.39 3.28 16.17
C LEU A 51 -9.72 3.29 14.79
N PRO A 52 -8.92 4.32 14.46
CA PRO A 52 -8.09 4.28 13.27
C PRO A 52 -7.20 3.03 13.25
N THR A 53 -7.13 2.38 12.10
CA THR A 53 -6.22 1.24 11.89
C THR A 53 -4.87 1.73 11.38
N ARG A 54 -3.78 1.09 11.81
CA ARG A 54 -2.41 1.40 11.38
C ARG A 54 -1.82 0.23 10.62
N GLN A 55 -1.16 0.48 9.50
CA GLN A 55 -0.62 -0.58 8.64
C GLN A 55 0.66 -1.20 9.23
N ILE A 56 1.43 -0.45 10.01
CA ILE A 56 2.61 -0.99 10.71
C ILE A 56 2.26 -2.17 11.63
N HIS A 57 1.06 -2.19 12.21
CA HIS A 57 0.58 -3.30 13.06
C HIS A 57 0.02 -4.50 12.28
N LYS A 58 0.08 -4.48 10.94
CA LYS A 58 -0.52 -5.52 10.09
C LYS A 58 0.50 -6.43 9.41
N GLN A 59 1.80 -6.30 9.73
CA GLN A 59 2.88 -7.07 9.11
C GLN A 59 2.62 -8.58 9.06
N SER A 60 2.22 -9.20 10.18
CA SER A 60 1.90 -10.64 10.22
C SER A 60 0.78 -11.02 9.24
N ARG A 61 -0.29 -10.22 9.17
CA ARG A 61 -1.38 -10.47 8.23
C ARG A 61 -0.92 -10.34 6.77
N TYR A 62 0.00 -9.42 6.47
CA TYR A 62 0.55 -9.31 5.13
C TYR A 62 1.41 -10.52 4.75
N LEU A 63 2.22 -11.02 5.68
CA LEU A 63 3.02 -12.23 5.46
C LEU A 63 2.12 -13.44 5.20
N ASP A 64 1.03 -13.61 5.96
CA ASP A 64 0.07 -14.71 5.74
C ASP A 64 -0.57 -14.66 4.35
N ILE A 65 -0.95 -13.45 3.92
CA ILE A 65 -1.53 -13.23 2.59
C ILE A 65 -0.49 -13.48 1.49
N ILE A 66 0.75 -13.01 1.67
CA ILE A 66 1.83 -13.27 0.71
C ILE A 66 2.06 -14.77 0.55
N ASN A 67 2.11 -15.53 1.66
CA ASN A 67 2.24 -16.98 1.61
C ASN A 67 1.07 -17.63 0.88
N THR A 68 -0.16 -17.20 1.17
CA THR A 68 -1.36 -17.69 0.45
C THR A 68 -1.27 -17.42 -1.06
N LEU A 69 -0.79 -16.25 -1.46
CA LEU A 69 -0.64 -15.89 -2.87
C LEU A 69 0.47 -16.69 -3.56
N LEU A 70 1.56 -17.01 -2.85
CA LEU A 70 2.61 -17.90 -3.33
C LEU A 70 2.08 -19.32 -3.53
N ASP A 71 1.34 -19.86 -2.55
CA ASP A 71 0.75 -21.20 -2.62
C ASP A 71 -0.25 -21.35 -3.78
N GLN A 72 -0.95 -20.28 -4.11
CA GLN A 72 -1.92 -20.23 -5.21
C GLN A 72 -1.31 -19.89 -6.58
N ASN A 73 0.02 -19.75 -6.68
CA ASN A 73 0.73 -19.30 -7.88
C ASN A 73 0.28 -17.92 -8.41
N TYR A 74 -0.26 -17.06 -7.53
CA TYR A 74 -0.57 -15.65 -7.85
C TYR A 74 0.61 -14.71 -7.56
N ALA A 75 1.61 -15.17 -6.84
CA ALA A 75 2.86 -14.47 -6.59
C ALA A 75 4.06 -15.39 -6.87
N PHE A 76 5.24 -14.80 -7.10
CA PHE A 76 6.49 -15.52 -7.29
C PHE A 76 7.66 -14.71 -6.70
N PRO A 77 8.73 -15.36 -6.22
CA PRO A 77 9.94 -14.67 -5.77
C PRO A 77 10.67 -14.03 -6.96
N CYS A 78 11.13 -12.80 -6.79
CA CYS A 78 11.89 -12.08 -7.81
C CYS A 78 13.27 -11.68 -7.28
N GLY A 79 14.33 -12.19 -7.91
CA GLY A 79 15.71 -11.82 -7.62
C GLY A 79 16.26 -10.66 -8.48
N CYS A 80 15.41 -9.95 -9.23
CA CYS A 80 15.89 -8.86 -10.09
C CYS A 80 16.26 -7.61 -9.27
N SER A 81 17.47 -7.09 -9.49
CA SER A 81 17.84 -5.77 -8.98
C SER A 81 17.10 -4.68 -9.77
N ARG A 82 17.01 -3.47 -9.20
CA ARG A 82 16.49 -2.29 -9.94
C ARG A 82 17.25 -2.05 -11.25
N ARG A 83 18.58 -2.29 -11.25
CA ARG A 83 19.42 -2.18 -12.45
C ARG A 83 19.03 -3.20 -13.51
N ASP A 84 18.68 -4.42 -13.11
CA ASP A 84 18.23 -5.45 -14.06
C ASP A 84 16.94 -5.01 -14.75
N VAL A 85 15.95 -4.51 -13.98
CA VAL A 85 14.68 -4.02 -14.54
C VAL A 85 14.92 -2.83 -15.47
N GLN A 86 15.78 -1.89 -15.09
CA GLN A 86 16.11 -0.71 -15.91
C GLN A 86 16.75 -1.05 -17.25
N ARG A 87 17.55 -2.14 -17.33
CA ARG A 87 18.14 -2.58 -18.61
C ARG A 87 17.09 -2.97 -19.66
N HIS A 88 15.88 -3.30 -19.22
CA HIS A 88 14.76 -3.61 -20.10
C HIS A 88 13.87 -2.40 -20.39
N ALA A 89 14.18 -1.21 -19.85
CA ALA A 89 13.45 0.00 -20.17
C ALA A 89 13.67 0.37 -21.64
N GLN A 90 12.57 0.69 -22.33
CA GLN A 90 12.60 1.11 -23.73
C GLN A 90 12.89 2.62 -23.81
N PRO A 91 13.64 3.12 -24.81
CA PRO A 91 13.95 4.55 -24.95
C PRO A 91 12.70 5.45 -24.94
N GLN A 92 11.61 4.95 -25.52
CA GLN A 92 10.31 5.61 -25.63
C GLN A 92 9.43 5.46 -24.37
N ASN A 93 9.84 4.68 -23.37
CA ASN A 93 9.08 4.50 -22.13
C ASN A 93 10.03 4.46 -20.92
N THR A 94 10.10 5.57 -20.19
CA THR A 94 10.92 5.72 -18.99
C THR A 94 10.39 4.95 -17.79
N ALA A 95 9.19 4.36 -17.88
CA ALA A 95 8.67 3.51 -16.83
C ALA A 95 9.51 2.22 -16.72
N MET A 96 9.92 1.89 -15.50
CA MET A 96 10.60 0.63 -15.18
C MET A 96 9.58 -0.52 -15.20
N ILE A 97 9.23 -1.00 -16.39
CA ILE A 97 8.33 -2.15 -16.55
C ILE A 97 9.10 -3.44 -16.26
N TYR A 98 8.55 -4.26 -15.38
CA TYR A 98 9.12 -5.57 -15.07
C TYR A 98 9.09 -6.49 -16.31
N PRO A 99 10.24 -7.05 -16.75
CA PRO A 99 10.34 -7.80 -18.01
C PRO A 99 9.87 -9.26 -17.95
N GLY A 100 9.49 -9.79 -16.77
CA GLY A 100 9.06 -11.19 -16.63
C GLY A 100 10.18 -12.20 -16.36
N THR A 101 11.42 -11.77 -16.14
CA THR A 101 12.62 -12.63 -15.99
C THR A 101 12.48 -13.76 -14.96
N CYS A 102 11.77 -13.54 -13.86
CA CYS A 102 11.61 -14.51 -12.77
C CYS A 102 10.20 -15.11 -12.72
N ARG A 103 9.34 -14.84 -13.72
CA ARG A 103 7.92 -15.24 -13.68
C ARG A 103 7.73 -16.74 -13.60
N GLU A 104 8.59 -17.49 -14.30
CA GLU A 104 8.57 -18.96 -14.34
C GLU A 104 9.55 -19.58 -13.31
N GLY A 105 10.05 -18.79 -12.35
CA GLY A 105 11.02 -19.19 -11.35
C GLY A 105 12.31 -18.37 -11.38
N LEU A 106 13.11 -18.48 -10.31
CA LEU A 106 14.39 -17.78 -10.20
C LEU A 106 15.42 -18.35 -11.20
N PRO A 107 16.06 -17.52 -12.05
CA PRO A 107 17.14 -17.97 -12.91
C PRO A 107 18.35 -18.48 -12.11
N PRO A 108 19.17 -19.39 -12.66
CA PRO A 108 20.38 -19.86 -11.99
C PRO A 108 21.30 -18.71 -11.56
N GLY A 109 21.80 -18.79 -10.33
CA GLY A 109 22.68 -17.76 -9.74
C GLY A 109 21.94 -16.56 -9.14
N ARG A 110 20.63 -16.69 -8.91
CA ARG A 110 19.81 -15.73 -8.16
C ARG A 110 19.02 -16.39 -7.04
#